data_AF-A0A316WCN9-F1
#
_entry.id   AF-A0A316WCN9-F1
#
_cell.length_a   1.000
_cell.length_b   1.000
_cell.length_c   1.000
_cell.angle_alpha   90.00
_cell.angle_beta   90.00
_cell.angle_gamma   90.00
#
_symmetry.space_group_name_H-M   'P 1'
#
loop_
_entity.id
_entity.type
_entity.pdbx_description
1 polymer ?
#
loop_
_entity_poly.entity_id
_entity_poly.type
_entity_poly.pdbx_seq_one_letter_code
_entity_poly.pdbx_strand_id
1 'polypeptide(L)'
;MNSAFFSKVSEEKYRAILAELNQLDGRAGFIFNQYSECGTAGRLYFSSENGQKIDAIRMDIERRFESSEIDQDFYILLLATLLKAVDKVANTASVYCAYLKTVKTTATKNLQLLAVKRTELSHPDYPEMMRGLGTYSCSTIEYKRFQSK
;
A
#
# COMPACT_ATOMS: atom_id res chain seq x y z
N MET A 1 -15.39 8.62 -10.92
CA MET A 1 -14.68 7.37 -11.26
C MET A 1 -13.28 7.49 -10.71
N ASN A 2 -12.85 6.61 -9.80
CA ASN A 2 -11.49 6.66 -9.27
C ASN A 2 -10.50 6.22 -10.35
N SER A 3 -9.73 7.18 -10.86
CA SER A 3 -8.72 7.07 -11.91
C SER A 3 -7.39 6.49 -11.44
N ALA A 4 -7.38 5.82 -10.28
CA ALA A 4 -6.21 5.22 -9.63
C ALA A 4 -5.32 4.36 -10.57
N PHE A 5 -5.92 3.72 -11.56
CA PHE A 5 -5.21 2.87 -12.54
C PHE A 5 -4.79 3.61 -13.82
N PHE A 6 -5.13 4.89 -13.97
CA PHE A 6 -4.92 5.69 -15.18
C PHE A 6 -3.90 6.81 -15.02
N SER A 7 -3.03 6.74 -14.01
CA SER A 7 -1.97 7.72 -13.86
C SER A 7 -1.18 7.83 -15.17
N LYS A 8 -1.22 9.03 -15.77
CA LYS A 8 -0.54 9.36 -17.03
C LYS A 8 0.97 9.61 -16.85
N VAL A 9 1.51 9.32 -15.65
CA VAL A 9 2.92 9.48 -15.35
C VAL A 9 3.78 8.60 -16.26
N SER A 10 4.84 9.17 -16.82
CA SER A 10 5.81 8.40 -17.62
C SER A 10 6.48 7.32 -16.76
N GLU A 11 6.82 6.19 -17.37
CA GLU A 11 7.53 5.10 -16.70
C GLU A 11 8.88 5.56 -16.12
N GLU A 12 9.56 6.46 -16.81
CA GLU A 12 10.84 7.04 -16.37
C GLU A 12 10.68 7.85 -15.08
N LYS A 13 9.71 8.78 -15.03
CA LYS A 13 9.43 9.58 -13.83
C LYS A 13 9.00 8.69 -12.67
N TYR A 14 8.16 7.69 -12.94
CA TYR A 14 7.74 6.73 -11.92
C TYR A 14 8.93 5.98 -11.34
N ARG A 15 9.81 5.43 -12.18
CA ARG A 15 11.01 4.70 -11.73
C ARG A 15 12.01 5.57 -10.99
N ALA A 16 12.21 6.81 -11.43
CA ALA A 16 13.07 7.77 -10.74
C ALA A 16 12.59 8.01 -9.31
N ILE A 17 11.30 8.28 -9.13
CA ILE A 17 10.72 8.50 -7.79
C ILE A 17 10.79 7.22 -6.94
N LEU A 18 10.54 6.04 -7.50
CA LEU A 18 10.72 4.79 -6.75
C LEU A 18 12.17 4.59 -6.29
N ALA A 19 13.15 4.98 -7.11
CA ALA A 19 14.56 4.91 -6.73
C ALA A 19 14.85 5.86 -5.56
N GLU A 20 14.37 7.11 -5.62
CA GLU A 20 14.50 8.08 -4.52
C GLU A 20 13.87 7.55 -3.22
N LEU A 21 12.63 7.06 -3.28
CA LEU A 21 11.90 6.51 -2.12
C LEU A 21 12.61 5.30 -1.51
N ASN A 22 13.23 4.45 -2.35
CA ASN A 22 14.00 3.31 -1.88
C ASN A 22 15.30 3.71 -1.15
N GLN A 23 15.81 4.92 -1.34
CA GLN A 23 17.02 5.41 -0.65
C GLN A 23 16.72 6.14 0.67
N LEU A 24 15.45 6.42 0.99
CA LEU A 24 15.10 7.15 2.21
C LEU A 24 15.54 6.42 3.49
N ASP A 25 16.14 7.12 4.44
CA ASP A 25 16.38 6.52 5.75
C ASP A 25 15.06 6.22 6.47
N GLY A 26 15.09 5.19 7.32
CA GLY A 26 13.94 4.82 8.13
C GLY A 26 13.56 5.93 9.11
N ARG A 27 12.26 6.18 9.25
CA ARG A 27 11.72 7.14 10.23
C ARG A 27 10.61 6.49 11.03
N ALA A 28 10.75 6.45 12.35
CA ALA A 28 9.71 5.94 13.22
C ALA A 28 8.45 6.83 13.16
N GLY A 29 7.31 6.20 12.88
CA GLY A 29 6.00 6.84 12.87
C GLY A 29 4.91 5.91 13.38
N PHE A 30 3.72 6.01 12.79
CA PHE A 30 2.55 5.26 13.23
C PHE A 30 2.72 3.76 12.99
N ILE A 31 3.23 3.35 11.83
CA ILE A 31 3.40 1.95 11.46
C ILE A 31 4.47 1.28 12.33
N PHE A 32 5.59 1.96 12.54
CA PHE A 32 6.63 1.50 13.46
C PHE A 32 6.05 1.25 14.86
N ASN A 33 5.38 2.25 15.42
CA ASN A 33 4.91 2.19 16.80
C ASN A 33 3.80 1.16 17.04
N GLN A 34 2.92 0.93 16.06
CA GLN A 34 1.71 0.12 16.26
C GLN A 34 1.79 -1.29 15.65
N TYR A 35 2.68 -1.51 14.69
CA TYR A 35 2.70 -2.74 13.88
C TYR A 35 4.09 -3.37 13.74
N SER A 36 5.13 -2.79 14.33
CA SER A 36 6.50 -3.28 14.12
C SER A 36 7.14 -3.81 15.39
N GLU A 37 8.14 -4.65 15.19
CA GLU A 37 9.06 -5.06 16.23
C GLU A 37 9.66 -3.84 16.95
N CYS A 38 9.77 -3.92 18.28
CA CYS A 38 10.22 -2.82 19.13
C CYS A 38 9.34 -1.55 19.11
N GLY A 39 8.21 -1.56 18.41
CA GLY A 39 7.20 -0.53 18.51
C GLY A 39 6.45 -0.56 19.84
N THR A 40 5.84 0.56 20.22
CA THR A 40 5.08 0.70 21.48
C THR A 40 4.02 -0.38 21.72
N ALA A 41 3.39 -0.89 20.67
CA ALA A 41 2.36 -1.93 20.78
C ALA A 41 2.93 -3.36 20.79
N GLY A 42 4.23 -3.54 20.51
CA GLY A 42 4.89 -4.85 20.51
C GLY A 42 4.34 -5.86 19.50
N ARG A 43 3.67 -5.38 18.43
CA ARG A 43 3.07 -6.26 17.41
C ARG A 43 4.10 -6.58 16.33
N LEU A 44 4.22 -7.85 15.99
CA LEU A 44 5.26 -8.34 15.08
C LEU A 44 4.72 -8.49 13.65
N TYR A 45 4.09 -7.45 13.09
CA TYR A 45 3.70 -7.49 11.66
C TYR A 45 4.89 -7.17 10.75
N PHE A 46 5.80 -6.31 11.20
CA PHE A 46 6.99 -5.91 10.45
C PHE A 46 8.22 -5.93 11.35
N SER A 47 9.42 -6.05 10.76
CA SER A 47 10.65 -5.76 11.48
C SER A 47 10.73 -4.27 11.82
N SER A 48 11.59 -3.91 12.77
CA SER A 48 11.83 -2.51 13.16
C SER A 48 12.20 -1.64 11.94
N GLU A 49 13.13 -2.13 11.11
CA GLU A 49 13.63 -1.44 9.92
C GLU A 49 12.53 -1.25 8.87
N ASN A 50 11.77 -2.31 8.60
CA ASN A 50 10.67 -2.27 7.64
C ASN A 50 9.57 -1.31 8.11
N GLY A 51 9.21 -1.34 9.40
CA GLY A 51 8.25 -0.40 9.98
C GLY A 51 8.63 1.06 9.77
N GLN A 52 9.88 1.40 10.09
CA GLN A 52 10.41 2.76 9.91
C GLN A 52 10.52 3.15 8.43
N LYS A 53 10.87 2.22 7.55
CA LYS A 53 10.96 2.46 6.11
C LYS A 53 9.57 2.74 5.50
N ILE A 54 8.55 2.00 5.93
CA ILE A 54 7.16 2.21 5.50
C ILE A 54 6.69 3.61 5.90
N ASP A 55 6.92 4.01 7.16
CA ASP A 55 6.56 5.35 7.63
C ASP A 55 7.30 6.45 6.87
N ALA A 56 8.61 6.31 6.64
CA ALA A 56 9.39 7.27 5.87
C ALA A 56 8.85 7.47 4.45
N ILE A 57 8.61 6.36 3.73
CA ILE A 57 8.09 6.41 2.36
C ILE A 57 6.67 7.01 2.33
N ARG A 58 5.80 6.57 3.25
CA ARG A 58 4.42 7.07 3.33
C ARG A 58 4.38 8.58 3.58
N MET A 59 5.21 9.07 4.50
CA MET A 59 5.30 10.50 4.80
C MET A 59 5.87 11.31 3.63
N ASP A 60 6.86 10.77 2.90
CA ASP A 60 7.39 11.47 1.72
C ASP A 60 6.37 11.54 0.58
N ILE A 61 5.62 10.45 0.33
CA ILE A 61 4.53 10.44 -0.66
C ILE A 61 3.48 11.50 -0.30
N GLU A 62 3.08 11.59 0.97
CA GLU A 62 2.12 12.60 1.44
C GLU A 62 2.64 14.01 1.23
N ARG A 63 3.89 14.28 1.65
CA ARG A 63 4.54 15.57 1.46
C ARG A 63 4.54 16.01 0.00
N ARG A 64 4.89 15.11 -0.94
CA ARG A 64 4.92 15.41 -2.38
C ARG A 64 3.53 15.74 -2.94
N PHE A 65 2.50 15.11 -2.39
CA PHE A 65 1.12 15.37 -2.79
C PHE A 65 0.63 16.72 -2.25
N GLU A 66 0.88 16.99 -0.97
CA GLU A 66 0.55 18.29 -0.33
C GLU A 66 1.29 19.47 -0.98
N SER A 67 2.54 19.25 -1.43
CA SER A 67 3.33 20.25 -2.17
C SER A 67 2.97 20.37 -3.66
N SER A 68 1.99 19.59 -4.15
CA SER A 68 1.61 19.53 -5.57
C SER A 68 2.74 19.11 -6.53
N GLU A 69 3.79 18.43 -6.05
CA GLU A 69 4.85 17.85 -6.88
C GLU A 69 4.34 16.64 -7.70
N ILE A 70 3.31 15.97 -7.20
CA ILE A 70 2.61 14.86 -7.85
C ILE A 70 1.11 15.11 -7.85
N ASP A 71 0.42 14.60 -8.88
CA ASP A 71 -1.04 14.64 -8.96
C ASP A 71 -1.68 13.49 -8.16
N GLN A 72 -3.00 13.56 -8.02
CA GLN A 72 -3.78 12.58 -7.27
C GLN A 72 -3.65 11.16 -7.84
N ASP A 73 -3.64 11.01 -9.17
CA ASP A 73 -3.53 9.69 -9.80
C ASP A 73 -2.17 9.05 -9.51
N PHE A 74 -1.10 9.84 -9.55
CA PHE A 74 0.24 9.36 -9.26
C PHE A 74 0.43 9.10 -7.76
N TYR A 75 -0.14 9.93 -6.88
CA TYR A 75 -0.20 9.67 -5.45
C TYR A 75 -0.83 8.29 -5.15
N ILE A 76 -1.99 8.01 -5.74
CA ILE A 76 -2.66 6.71 -5.58
C ILE A 76 -1.80 5.56 -6.12
N LEU A 77 -1.15 5.74 -7.28
CA LEU A 77 -0.25 4.74 -7.84
C LEU A 77 0.93 4.43 -6.91
N LEU A 78 1.55 5.45 -6.30
CA LEU A 78 2.65 5.28 -5.35
C LEU A 78 2.18 4.56 -4.07
N LEU A 79 1.02 4.92 -3.53
CA LEU A 79 0.44 4.20 -2.39
C LEU A 79 0.13 2.74 -2.71
N ALA A 80 -0.44 2.45 -3.88
CA ALA A 80 -0.68 1.07 -4.31
C ALA A 80 0.63 0.28 -4.46
N THR A 81 1.68 0.94 -4.95
CA THR A 81 3.02 0.36 -5.06
C THR A 81 3.62 0.03 -3.69
N LEU A 82 3.50 0.97 -2.75
CA LEU A 82 3.91 0.78 -1.36
C LEU A 82 3.16 -0.39 -0.73
N LEU A 83 1.84 -0.42 -0.85
CA LEU A 83 1.01 -1.48 -0.27
C LEU A 83 1.40 -2.88 -0.80
N LYS A 84 1.68 -2.98 -2.09
CA LYS A 84 2.17 -4.23 -2.71
C LYS A 84 3.54 -4.66 -2.18
N ALA A 85 4.43 -3.70 -1.90
CA ALA A 85 5.74 -4.00 -1.32
C ALA A 85 5.62 -4.41 0.15
N VAL A 86 4.74 -3.74 0.91
CA VAL A 86 4.45 -4.02 2.32
C VAL A 86 3.94 -5.45 2.50
N ASP A 87 3.01 -5.89 1.66
CA ASP A 87 2.46 -7.25 1.72
C ASP A 87 3.56 -8.33 1.61
N LYS A 88 4.59 -8.10 0.79
CA LYS A 88 5.71 -9.04 0.62
C LYS A 88 6.59 -9.19 1.86
N VAL A 89 6.67 -8.16 2.69
CA VAL A 89 7.50 -8.14 3.91
C VAL A 89 6.66 -8.26 5.19
N ALA A 90 5.35 -8.53 5.05
CA ALA A 90 4.46 -8.67 6.18
C ALA A 90 4.61 -10.05 6.85
N ASN A 91 4.63 -10.05 8.18
CA ASN A 91 4.63 -11.23 9.04
C ASN A 91 3.19 -11.62 9.45
N THR A 92 2.28 -11.62 8.50
CA THR A 92 0.86 -11.93 8.70
C THR A 92 0.60 -13.44 8.73
N ALA A 93 -0.43 -13.86 9.46
CA ALA A 93 -0.97 -15.21 9.37
C ALA A 93 -2.10 -15.26 8.31
N SER A 94 -2.51 -16.45 7.86
CA SER A 94 -3.59 -16.64 6.87
C SER A 94 -5.00 -16.33 7.41
N VAL A 95 -5.11 -15.57 8.49
CA VAL A 95 -6.37 -15.14 9.11
C VAL A 95 -6.32 -13.65 9.40
N TYR A 96 -7.50 -13.01 9.37
CA TYR A 96 -7.62 -11.57 9.51
C TYR A 96 -7.05 -11.07 10.85
N CYS A 97 -6.37 -9.92 10.82
CA CYS A 97 -5.77 -9.27 11.99
C CYS A 97 -4.78 -10.11 12.82
N ALA A 98 -4.19 -11.18 12.29
CA ALA A 98 -3.20 -11.98 13.01
C ALA A 98 -1.78 -11.85 12.44
N TYR A 99 -0.78 -11.94 13.32
CA TYR A 99 0.64 -11.99 13.00
C TYR A 99 1.29 -13.20 13.67
N LEU A 100 2.42 -13.65 13.13
CA LEU A 100 3.17 -14.78 13.71
C LEU A 100 4.06 -14.30 14.86
N LYS A 101 4.28 -15.16 15.85
CA LYS A 101 5.23 -14.90 16.96
C LYS A 101 6.69 -14.98 16.52
N THR A 102 6.95 -15.66 15.42
CA THR A 102 8.28 -15.81 14.80
C THR A 102 8.25 -15.11 13.45
N VAL A 103 9.28 -14.32 13.16
CA VAL A 103 9.41 -13.59 11.90
C VAL A 103 9.60 -14.56 10.73
N LYS A 104 8.76 -14.46 9.69
CA LYS A 104 8.94 -15.20 8.43
C LYS A 104 10.21 -14.76 7.71
N THR A 105 10.80 -15.68 6.94
CA THR A 105 11.93 -15.40 6.05
C THR A 105 11.65 -14.31 4.99
N THR A 106 10.38 -14.06 4.67
CA THR A 106 9.99 -12.95 3.78
C THR A 106 9.98 -11.60 4.51
N ALA A 107 9.63 -11.59 5.79
CA ALA A 107 9.55 -10.39 6.62
C ALA A 107 10.91 -9.89 7.12
N THR A 108 11.95 -10.73 7.04
CA THR A 108 13.35 -10.33 7.29
C THR A 108 13.99 -9.61 6.10
N LYS A 109 13.38 -9.65 4.92
CA LYS A 109 13.89 -8.93 3.75
C LYS A 109 13.57 -7.45 3.88
N ASN A 110 14.48 -6.60 3.42
CA ASN A 110 14.26 -5.16 3.36
C ASN A 110 13.14 -4.84 2.36
N LEU A 111 12.24 -3.93 2.77
CA LEU A 111 11.23 -3.36 1.89
C LEU A 111 11.89 -2.74 0.66
N GLN A 112 11.41 -3.11 -0.51
CA GLN A 112 11.83 -2.54 -1.78
C GLN A 112 10.63 -2.27 -2.66
N LEU A 113 10.47 -1.02 -3.09
CA LEU A 113 9.46 -0.62 -4.05
C LEU A 113 9.87 -1.06 -5.45
N LEU A 114 8.96 -1.75 -6.12
CA LEU A 114 9.11 -2.19 -7.50
C LEU A 114 7.91 -1.70 -8.31
N ALA A 115 8.18 -1.20 -9.52
CA ALA A 115 7.14 -0.73 -10.42
C ALA A 115 6.05 -1.79 -10.63
N VAL A 116 4.80 -1.40 -10.43
CA VAL A 116 3.65 -2.27 -10.65
C VAL A 116 3.33 -2.28 -12.15
N LYS A 117 3.05 -3.47 -12.70
CA LYS A 117 2.56 -3.58 -14.08
C LYS A 117 1.23 -2.83 -14.19
N ARG A 118 1.18 -1.82 -15.05
CA ARG A 118 -0.03 -1.10 -15.42
C ARG A 118 -0.62 -1.79 -16.64
N THR A 119 -1.85 -2.28 -16.55
CA THR A 119 -2.55 -2.82 -17.72
C THR A 119 -2.92 -1.65 -18.63
N GLU A 120 -2.58 -1.75 -19.92
CA GLU A 120 -3.05 -0.77 -20.89
C GLU A 120 -4.58 -0.87 -21.04
N LEU A 121 -5.22 0.29 -21.18
CA LEU A 121 -6.66 0.45 -21.41
C LEU A 121 -7.19 -0.34 -22.62
N SER A 122 -6.32 -0.79 -23.53
CA SER A 122 -6.61 -1.53 -24.75
C SER A 122 -6.60 -3.06 -24.58
N HIS A 123 -6.48 -3.58 -23.35
CA HIS A 123 -6.53 -5.03 -23.14
C HIS A 123 -7.94 -5.56 -23.51
N PRO A 124 -8.06 -6.61 -24.35
CA PRO A 124 -9.35 -7.08 -24.85
C PRO A 124 -10.33 -7.50 -23.72
N ASP A 125 -9.79 -7.90 -22.56
CA ASP A 125 -10.58 -8.32 -21.40
C ASP A 125 -11.04 -7.14 -20.52
N TYR A 126 -10.59 -5.91 -20.78
CA TYR A 126 -10.93 -4.72 -19.97
C TYR A 126 -12.45 -4.46 -19.88
N PRO A 127 -13.23 -4.56 -20.97
CA PRO A 127 -14.68 -4.46 -20.90
C PRO A 127 -15.32 -5.60 -20.11
N GLU A 128 -14.70 -6.78 -20.05
CA GLU A 128 -15.19 -7.93 -19.29
C GLU A 128 -14.90 -7.78 -17.79
N MET A 129 -13.69 -7.35 -17.43
CA MET A 129 -13.32 -7.01 -16.04
C MET A 129 -14.20 -5.89 -15.47
N MET A 130 -14.53 -4.88 -16.27
CA MET A 130 -15.41 -3.77 -15.86
C MET A 130 -16.89 -4.16 -15.79
N ARG A 131 -17.32 -5.19 -16.52
CA ARG A 131 -18.69 -5.77 -16.39
C ARG A 131 -18.89 -6.53 -15.08
N GLY A 132 -17.83 -7.11 -14.52
CA GLY A 132 -17.87 -7.80 -13.21
C GLY A 132 -17.93 -6.86 -12.00
N LEU A 133 -17.51 -5.59 -12.17
CA LEU A 133 -17.65 -4.52 -11.18
C LEU A 133 -19.06 -3.91 -11.22
N GLY A 134 -20.08 -4.76 -11.20
CA GLY A 134 -21.45 -4.31 -11.01
C GLY A 134 -21.57 -3.48 -9.74
N THR A 135 -22.53 -2.55 -9.71
CA THR A 135 -22.93 -1.87 -8.48
C THR A 135 -23.42 -2.92 -7.49
N TYR A 136 -22.57 -3.34 -6.55
CA TYR A 136 -22.98 -4.15 -5.43
C TYR A 136 -23.91 -3.30 -4.55
N SER A 137 -25.22 -3.39 -4.77
CA SER A 137 -26.17 -3.02 -3.72
C SER A 137 -26.16 -4.16 -2.71
N CYS A 138 -25.33 -4.05 -1.68
CA CYS A 138 -25.35 -4.98 -0.55
C CYS A 138 -26.65 -4.77 0.23
N SER A 139 -27.68 -5.53 -0.10
CA SER A 139 -28.97 -5.52 0.59
C SER A 139 -29.04 -6.60 1.68
N THR A 140 -27.93 -6.90 2.36
CA THR A 140 -27.96 -7.84 3.48
C THR A 140 -28.60 -7.17 4.70
N ILE A 141 -29.54 -7.87 5.32
CA ILE A 141 -30.32 -7.43 6.50
C ILE A 141 -29.40 -6.95 7.65
N GLU A 142 -28.17 -7.47 7.73
CA GLU A 142 -27.18 -7.06 8.74
C GLU A 142 -26.70 -5.61 8.62
N TYR A 143 -26.66 -5.01 7.42
CA TYR A 143 -26.17 -3.63 7.25
C TYR A 143 -27.09 -2.59 7.90
N LYS A 144 -28.39 -2.89 7.99
CA LYS A 144 -29.38 -2.03 8.66
C LYS A 144 -29.23 -2.04 10.18
N ARG A 145 -28.61 -3.07 10.77
CA ARG A 145 -28.39 -3.17 12.22
C ARG A 145 -27.26 -2.27 12.70
N PHE A 146 -26.32 -1.91 11.81
CA PHE A 146 -25.18 -1.05 12.12
C PHE A 146 -25.52 0.45 12.04
N GLN A 147 -26.59 0.82 11.34
CA GLN A 147 -27.07 2.21 11.18
C GLN A 147 -28.14 2.59 12.22
N SER A 148 -28.43 1.71 13.20
CA SER A 148 -29.46 1.90 14.22
C SER A 148 -28.89 2.10 15.64
N LYS A 149 -27.67 2.63 15.75
CA LYS A 149 -27.13 3.11 17.03
C LYS A 149 -26.67 4.55 16.91
#